data_AF-D2Q832-F1
#
_entry.id   AF-D2Q832-F1
#
_cell.length_a   1.000
_cell.length_b   1.000
_cell.length_c   1.000
_cell.angle_alpha   90.00
_cell.angle_beta   90.00
_cell.angle_gamma   90.00
#
_symmetry.space_group_name_H-M   'P 1'
#
loop_
_entity.id
_entity.type
_entity.pdbx_description
1 polymer ?
#
loop_
_entity_poly.entity_id
_entity_poly.type
_entity_poly.pdbx_seq_one_letter_code
_entity_poly.pdbx_strand_id
1 'polypeptide(L)'
;MTMTFPQQPQYPPQYPQYPPQQPQYPQYPQPRSQYPQQMPPQQPYPQPASPYDFHAWLKDAKRNFSRIGWGMCAMVVAWEGLAVIVSALLRSTVLQHASSMPNWAIYLCSSMPLYCVAMPLAWLLMRTVPALPTREFRLGPKRFFMLFVMILPLVYVANIVSVILAMLLSGGRANNNLADVVSQIDIWNVVFLVICAPIFEEWMFRKQLISRLRRYGEKTAILFSALAFALFHMNLYQALYAFMLGLMFGYVYTRTSRLRYSVAMHVLFNFNGGVIAPWVASRMDAKTLSMMSSNGAGAGAQVAGVVLIVMLYGLCMLGLIIAGVILLVREAKHLEFYTAPEELPRGTRVGTALGNSGMVAFIILTVALTALTLIVSMV
;
A
#
# COMPACT_ATOMS: atom_id res chain seq x y z
N MET A 1 17.28 -27.72 8.22
CA MET A 1 16.81 -28.09 6.86
C MET A 1 16.68 -26.83 6.02
N THR A 2 17.74 -26.53 5.30
CA THR A 2 17.89 -25.45 4.33
C THR A 2 17.28 -25.93 3.01
N MET A 3 16.21 -25.28 2.56
CA MET A 3 15.56 -25.60 1.28
C MET A 3 15.74 -24.43 0.33
N THR A 4 16.35 -24.77 -0.80
CA THR A 4 16.87 -23.97 -1.90
C THR A 4 15.77 -23.22 -2.66
N PHE A 5 16.08 -21.97 -3.04
CA PHE A 5 15.36 -21.24 -4.07
C PHE A 5 15.73 -21.78 -5.46
N PRO A 6 14.80 -21.85 -6.43
CA PRO A 6 15.16 -22.08 -7.83
C PRO A 6 16.01 -20.92 -8.35
N GLN A 7 16.95 -21.28 -9.22
CA GLN A 7 18.10 -20.49 -9.67
C GLN A 7 17.76 -19.13 -10.32
N GLN A 8 18.78 -18.26 -10.35
CA GLN A 8 18.79 -16.93 -10.97
C GLN A 8 18.27 -16.93 -12.43
N PRO A 9 17.80 -15.78 -12.94
CA PRO A 9 17.15 -15.69 -14.25
C PRO A 9 18.10 -16.04 -15.40
N GLN A 10 17.58 -16.70 -16.43
CA GLN A 10 18.12 -16.70 -17.80
C GLN A 10 17.08 -16.02 -18.70
N TYR A 11 17.54 -15.14 -19.58
CA TYR A 11 16.72 -14.38 -20.52
C TYR A 11 16.78 -15.08 -21.89
N PRO A 12 15.75 -14.97 -22.76
CA PRO A 12 15.76 -15.58 -24.08
C PRO A 12 16.74 -14.87 -25.04
N PRO A 13 17.42 -15.59 -25.97
CA PRO A 13 18.40 -14.99 -26.88
C PRO A 13 17.78 -14.49 -28.20
N GLN A 14 18.35 -13.41 -28.76
CA GLN A 14 18.56 -13.06 -30.20
C GLN A 14 18.92 -11.54 -30.29
N TYR A 15 19.95 -11.03 -30.99
CA TYR A 15 20.47 -11.20 -32.37
C TYR A 15 22.01 -10.94 -32.43
N PRO A 16 22.74 -11.26 -33.52
CA PRO A 16 24.21 -11.16 -33.56
C PRO A 16 24.72 -9.79 -34.02
N GLN A 17 25.73 -9.20 -33.34
CA GLN A 17 26.62 -8.15 -33.92
C GLN A 17 28.06 -8.16 -33.35
N TYR A 18 28.98 -7.75 -34.22
CA TYR A 18 30.46 -7.81 -34.20
C TYR A 18 31.16 -6.97 -33.10
N PRO A 19 32.46 -7.22 -32.77
CA PRO A 19 33.14 -6.59 -31.64
C PRO A 19 33.90 -5.30 -32.01
N PRO A 20 34.02 -4.35 -31.06
CA PRO A 20 35.37 -3.87 -30.73
C PRO A 20 35.64 -3.67 -29.21
N GLN A 21 36.93 -3.51 -28.91
CA GLN A 21 37.67 -3.71 -27.65
C GLN A 21 37.23 -2.88 -26.42
N GLN A 22 37.40 -3.48 -25.24
CA GLN A 22 36.99 -2.97 -23.90
C GLN A 22 38.05 -2.10 -23.22
N PRO A 23 37.68 -1.02 -22.51
CA PRO A 23 38.48 -0.45 -21.41
C PRO A 23 38.21 -1.16 -20.08
N GLN A 24 39.25 -1.42 -19.28
CA GLN A 24 39.16 -2.08 -17.96
C GLN A 24 38.59 -1.15 -16.87
N TYR A 25 37.56 -1.63 -16.15
CA TYR A 25 37.05 -1.01 -14.93
C TYR A 25 37.62 -1.70 -13.67
N PRO A 26 37.75 -1.00 -12.52
CA PRO A 26 38.29 -1.57 -11.29
C PRO A 26 37.42 -2.72 -10.75
N GLN A 27 38.00 -3.90 -10.59
CA GLN A 27 37.33 -5.03 -9.94
C GLN A 27 37.40 -4.90 -8.41
N TYR A 28 36.24 -4.88 -7.76
CA TYR A 28 36.16 -5.01 -6.31
C TYR A 28 36.12 -6.51 -5.92
N PRO A 29 36.82 -6.93 -4.85
CA PRO A 29 36.86 -8.33 -4.44
C PRO A 29 35.48 -8.87 -4.06
N GLN A 30 35.06 -9.97 -4.70
CA GLN A 30 33.87 -10.73 -4.33
C GLN A 30 34.17 -11.59 -3.08
N PRO A 31 33.25 -11.69 -2.09
CA PRO A 31 33.43 -12.62 -0.99
C PRO A 31 33.39 -14.07 -1.48
N ARG A 32 34.37 -14.88 -1.04
CA ARG A 32 34.52 -16.31 -1.40
C ARG A 32 33.29 -17.13 -1.00
N SER A 33 32.57 -17.67 -1.98
CA SER A 33 31.55 -18.70 -1.79
C SER A 33 32.17 -20.10 -1.79
N GLN A 34 31.79 -20.94 -0.83
CA GLN A 34 32.44 -22.23 -0.50
C GLN A 34 31.90 -23.46 -1.27
N TYR A 35 31.32 -23.31 -2.47
CA TYR A 35 30.82 -24.44 -3.26
C TYR A 35 31.19 -24.33 -4.75
N PRO A 36 31.67 -25.41 -5.40
CA PRO A 36 31.97 -25.40 -6.82
C PRO A 36 30.67 -25.55 -7.62
N GLN A 37 30.09 -24.43 -8.09
CA GLN A 37 29.06 -24.46 -9.12
C GLN A 37 29.73 -24.32 -10.48
N GLN A 38 29.77 -25.43 -11.24
CA GLN A 38 29.89 -25.34 -12.71
C GLN A 38 28.60 -24.72 -13.24
N MET A 39 28.58 -23.39 -13.32
CA MET A 39 27.55 -22.66 -14.04
C MET A 39 27.82 -22.84 -15.55
N PRO A 40 26.81 -23.18 -16.38
CA PRO A 40 26.94 -22.96 -17.81
C PRO A 40 27.30 -21.49 -18.02
N PRO A 41 28.18 -21.16 -19.00
CA PRO A 41 28.65 -19.79 -19.19
C PRO A 41 27.45 -18.85 -19.23
N GLN A 42 27.30 -18.04 -18.18
CA GLN A 42 26.32 -16.98 -18.16
C GLN A 42 26.70 -16.09 -19.35
N GLN A 43 25.92 -16.15 -20.43
CA GLN A 43 25.99 -15.09 -21.41
C GLN A 43 25.78 -13.80 -20.60
N PRO A 44 26.74 -12.86 -20.63
CA PRO A 44 26.55 -11.60 -19.96
C PRO A 44 25.19 -11.08 -20.37
N TYR A 45 24.36 -10.70 -19.39
CA TYR A 45 23.28 -9.77 -19.69
C TYR A 45 23.88 -8.70 -20.60
N PRO A 46 23.26 -8.38 -21.74
CA PRO A 46 23.70 -7.26 -22.54
C PRO A 46 23.79 -6.08 -21.60
N GLN A 47 25.01 -5.80 -21.14
CA GLN A 47 25.34 -4.53 -20.53
C GLN A 47 24.95 -3.56 -21.63
N PRO A 48 24.04 -2.60 -21.38
CA PRO A 48 23.71 -1.63 -22.41
C PRO A 48 25.02 -1.13 -23.00
N ALA A 49 25.18 -1.34 -24.31
CA ALA A 49 26.38 -0.92 -25.02
C ALA A 49 26.65 0.54 -24.64
N SER A 50 27.85 0.84 -24.17
CA SER A 50 28.21 2.20 -23.74
C SER A 50 28.17 3.17 -24.93
N PRO A 51 27.72 4.43 -24.79
CA PRO A 51 26.91 5.01 -23.73
C PRO A 51 25.56 5.51 -24.29
N TYR A 52 24.44 5.09 -23.69
CA TYR A 52 23.34 6.05 -23.57
C TYR A 52 23.92 7.24 -22.80
N ASP A 53 23.77 8.47 -23.30
CA ASP A 53 24.09 9.66 -22.51
C ASP A 53 23.41 9.48 -21.15
N PHE A 54 24.23 9.28 -20.12
CA PHE A 54 23.76 9.01 -18.76
C PHE A 54 22.78 10.09 -18.31
N HIS A 55 23.01 11.34 -18.73
CA HIS A 55 22.12 12.46 -18.45
C HIS A 55 20.80 12.33 -19.20
N ALA A 56 20.82 11.96 -20.49
CA ALA A 56 19.62 11.70 -21.26
C ALA A 56 18.77 10.56 -20.68
N TRP A 57 19.40 9.43 -20.33
CA TRP A 57 18.71 8.31 -19.67
C TRP A 57 18.14 8.72 -18.31
N LEU A 58 18.91 9.42 -17.48
CA LEU A 58 18.45 9.88 -16.16
C LEU A 58 17.30 10.89 -16.31
N LYS A 59 17.35 11.76 -17.32
CA LYS A 59 16.28 12.69 -17.68
C LYS A 59 15.02 11.94 -18.10
N ASP A 60 15.14 10.85 -18.87
CA ASP A 60 14.01 10.00 -19.26
C ASP A 60 13.42 9.24 -18.06
N ALA A 61 14.26 8.70 -17.16
CA ALA A 61 13.80 8.11 -15.91
C ALA A 61 13.02 9.14 -15.07
N LYS A 62 13.59 10.34 -14.89
CA LYS A 62 12.95 11.47 -14.18
C LYS A 62 11.62 11.87 -14.84
N ARG A 63 11.55 11.88 -16.17
CA ARG A 63 10.33 12.16 -16.94
C ARG A 63 9.26 11.09 -16.68
N ASN A 64 9.65 9.82 -16.60
CA ASN A 64 8.72 8.72 -16.32
C ASN A 64 8.13 8.80 -14.92
N PHE A 65 8.95 9.09 -13.89
CA PHE A 65 8.43 9.37 -12.55
C PHE A 65 7.52 10.62 -12.52
N SER A 66 7.88 11.69 -13.24
CA SER A 66 7.07 12.90 -13.35
C SER A 66 5.70 12.65 -14.00
N ARG A 67 5.65 11.87 -15.07
CA ARG A 67 4.39 11.48 -15.72
C ARG A 67 3.48 10.70 -14.77
N ILE A 68 4.06 9.80 -13.97
CA ILE A 68 3.31 9.08 -12.94
C ILE A 68 2.79 10.04 -11.87
N GLY A 69 3.63 10.97 -11.38
CA GLY A 69 3.21 12.01 -10.43
C GLY A 69 2.06 12.86 -10.94
N TRP A 70 2.11 13.34 -12.18
CA TRP A 70 1.00 14.08 -12.80
C TRP A 70 -0.25 13.22 -12.99
N GLY A 71 -0.09 11.94 -13.34
CA GLY A 71 -1.21 10.99 -13.39
C GLY A 71 -1.90 10.85 -12.02
N MET A 72 -1.13 10.78 -10.94
CA MET A 72 -1.67 10.73 -9.57
C MET A 72 -2.28 12.07 -9.13
N CYS A 73 -1.73 13.22 -9.55
CA CYS A 73 -2.37 14.53 -9.33
C CYS A 73 -3.74 14.59 -9.99
N ALA A 74 -3.81 14.21 -11.28
CA ALA A 74 -5.07 14.20 -12.02
C ALA A 74 -6.09 13.25 -11.37
N MET A 75 -5.63 12.11 -10.84
CA MET A 75 -6.47 11.20 -10.06
C MET A 75 -7.10 11.91 -8.86
N VAL A 76 -6.29 12.53 -8.00
CA VAL A 76 -6.77 13.16 -6.76
C VAL A 76 -7.70 14.33 -7.07
N VAL A 77 -7.31 15.21 -8.00
CA VAL A 77 -8.14 16.38 -8.38
C VAL A 77 -9.46 15.95 -8.99
N ALA A 78 -9.45 14.97 -9.91
CA ALA A 78 -10.68 14.47 -10.51
C ALA A 78 -11.57 13.77 -9.48
N TRP A 79 -10.98 12.98 -8.57
CA TRP A 79 -11.71 12.30 -7.51
C TRP A 79 -12.42 13.30 -6.59
N GLU A 80 -11.68 14.21 -5.98
CA GLU A 80 -12.24 15.18 -5.03
C GLU A 80 -13.26 16.12 -5.71
N GLY A 81 -12.93 16.62 -6.90
CA GLY A 81 -13.82 17.50 -7.66
C GLY A 81 -15.13 16.82 -8.03
N LEU A 82 -15.08 15.58 -8.55
CA LEU A 82 -16.28 14.82 -8.88
C LEU A 82 -17.05 14.39 -7.63
N ALA A 83 -16.37 14.05 -6.53
CA ALA A 83 -17.04 13.68 -5.30
C ALA A 83 -17.88 14.83 -4.73
N VAL A 84 -17.36 16.06 -4.78
CA VAL A 84 -18.10 17.28 -4.41
C VAL A 84 -19.30 17.49 -5.32
N ILE A 85 -19.11 17.39 -6.65
CA ILE A 85 -20.19 17.60 -7.63
C ILE A 85 -21.30 16.55 -7.44
N VAL A 86 -20.95 15.27 -7.35
CA VAL A 86 -21.92 14.17 -7.17
C VAL A 86 -22.64 14.30 -5.83
N SER A 87 -21.92 14.63 -4.76
CA SER A 87 -22.50 14.88 -3.43
C SER A 87 -23.50 16.04 -3.44
N ALA A 88 -23.15 17.16 -4.09
CA ALA A 88 -24.04 18.32 -4.22
C ALA A 88 -25.30 18.00 -5.02
N LEU A 89 -25.16 17.31 -6.16
CA LEU A 89 -26.28 16.88 -6.99
C LEU A 89 -27.19 15.90 -6.24
N LEU A 90 -26.62 14.92 -5.54
CA LEU A 90 -27.40 13.93 -4.81
C LEU A 90 -28.18 14.56 -3.65
N ARG A 91 -27.55 15.50 -2.91
CA ARG A 91 -28.22 16.29 -1.87
C ARG A 91 -29.34 17.17 -2.43
N SER A 92 -29.15 17.79 -3.59
CA SER A 92 -30.14 18.70 -4.17
C SER A 92 -31.27 17.99 -4.93
N THR A 93 -31.21 16.67 -5.13
CA THR A 93 -32.21 15.91 -5.91
C THR A 93 -32.84 14.76 -5.12
N VAL A 94 -32.04 13.75 -4.76
CA VAL A 94 -32.53 12.51 -4.14
C VAL A 94 -32.62 12.64 -2.62
N LEU A 95 -31.70 13.37 -2.00
CA LEU A 95 -31.56 13.47 -0.54
C LEU A 95 -32.03 14.83 0.01
N GLN A 96 -32.90 15.54 -0.70
CA GLN A 96 -33.38 16.89 -0.32
C GLN A 96 -33.97 16.95 1.09
N HIS A 97 -34.63 15.88 1.51
CA HIS A 97 -35.32 15.78 2.81
C HIS A 97 -34.57 14.89 3.82
N ALA A 98 -33.40 14.36 3.44
CA ALA A 98 -32.62 13.52 4.34
C ALA A 98 -31.84 14.39 5.32
N SER A 99 -31.98 14.12 6.62
CA SER A 99 -31.23 14.81 7.66
C SER A 99 -29.73 14.52 7.62
N SER A 100 -29.35 13.35 7.10
CA SER A 100 -27.97 12.92 6.90
C SER A 100 -27.82 12.08 5.64
N MET A 101 -26.58 11.95 5.14
CA MET A 101 -26.30 11.14 3.97
C MET A 101 -26.19 9.66 4.39
N PRO A 102 -26.99 8.75 3.81
CA PRO A 102 -26.87 7.31 4.10
C PRO A 102 -25.57 6.73 3.53
N ASN A 103 -25.08 5.63 4.09
CA ASN A 103 -23.77 5.05 3.74
C ASN A 103 -23.62 4.72 2.24
N TRP A 104 -24.66 4.16 1.61
CA TRP A 104 -24.64 3.88 0.17
C TRP A 104 -24.38 5.15 -0.65
N ALA A 105 -24.92 6.29 -0.21
CA ALA A 105 -24.73 7.58 -0.87
C ALA A 105 -23.31 8.12 -0.65
N ILE A 106 -22.73 7.90 0.54
CA ILE A 106 -21.34 8.25 0.84
C ILE A 106 -20.38 7.51 -0.11
N TYR A 107 -20.56 6.20 -0.28
CA TYR A 107 -19.74 5.40 -1.20
C TYR A 107 -20.02 5.73 -2.67
N LEU A 108 -21.26 6.03 -3.03
CA LEU A 108 -21.59 6.49 -4.38
C LEU A 108 -20.89 7.83 -4.69
N CYS A 109 -20.87 8.76 -3.75
CA CYS A 109 -20.24 10.06 -3.95
C CYS A 109 -18.72 9.98 -3.94
N SER A 110 -18.11 9.06 -3.17
CA SER A 110 -16.65 8.97 -3.05
C SER A 110 -16.04 7.89 -3.95
N SER A 111 -16.43 6.63 -3.77
CA SER A 111 -15.81 5.47 -4.43
C SER A 111 -16.10 5.38 -5.92
N MET A 112 -17.31 5.74 -6.38
CA MET A 112 -17.64 5.65 -7.81
C MET A 112 -16.83 6.64 -8.66
N PRO A 113 -16.76 7.96 -8.32
CA PRO A 113 -15.89 8.87 -9.05
C PRO A 113 -14.43 8.43 -9.07
N LEU A 114 -13.93 7.88 -7.96
CA LEU A 114 -12.58 7.36 -7.87
C LEU A 114 -12.36 6.18 -8.84
N TYR A 115 -13.15 5.11 -8.73
CA TYR A 115 -12.91 3.87 -9.45
C TYR A 115 -13.30 3.94 -10.92
N CYS A 116 -14.39 4.64 -11.25
CA CYS A 116 -14.94 4.69 -12.60
C CYS A 116 -14.35 5.81 -13.45
N VAL A 117 -13.81 6.88 -12.85
CA VAL A 117 -13.32 8.05 -13.60
C VAL A 117 -11.86 8.38 -13.26
N ALA A 118 -11.57 8.70 -12.01
CA ALA A 118 -10.26 9.22 -11.63
C ALA A 118 -9.13 8.19 -11.83
N MET A 119 -9.33 6.94 -11.43
CA MET A 119 -8.34 5.87 -11.62
C MET A 119 -8.11 5.52 -13.10
N PRO A 120 -9.15 5.33 -13.95
CA PRO A 120 -8.97 5.19 -15.39
C PRO A 120 -8.26 6.39 -16.03
N LEU A 121 -8.58 7.62 -15.63
CA LEU A 121 -7.90 8.83 -16.10
C LEU A 121 -6.41 8.80 -15.76
N ALA A 122 -6.07 8.49 -14.50
CA ALA A 122 -4.69 8.35 -14.05
C ALA A 122 -3.95 7.28 -14.87
N TRP A 123 -4.59 6.13 -15.10
CA TRP A 123 -4.04 5.07 -15.93
C TRP A 123 -3.80 5.51 -17.38
N LEU A 124 -4.73 6.26 -18.00
CA LEU A 124 -4.58 6.79 -19.36
C LEU A 124 -3.38 7.72 -19.50
N LEU A 125 -3.07 8.51 -18.47
CA LEU A 125 -1.88 9.35 -18.44
C LEU A 125 -0.60 8.52 -18.23
N MET A 126 -0.65 7.54 -17.33
CA MET A 126 0.48 6.69 -16.97
C MET A 126 0.83 5.61 -17.99
N ARG A 127 -0.10 5.19 -18.87
CA ARG A 127 0.15 4.13 -19.86
C ARG A 127 1.23 4.49 -20.88
N THR A 128 1.55 5.78 -21.00
CA THR A 128 2.67 6.30 -21.79
C THR A 128 4.04 5.86 -21.24
N VAL A 129 4.11 5.46 -19.96
CA VAL A 129 5.28 4.80 -19.37
C VAL A 129 5.10 3.28 -19.51
N PRO A 130 6.00 2.59 -20.25
CA PRO A 130 5.83 1.18 -20.53
C PRO A 130 6.02 0.32 -19.27
N ALA A 131 5.07 -0.59 -19.03
CA ALA A 131 5.19 -1.59 -17.98
C ALA A 131 6.26 -2.64 -18.36
N LEU A 132 7.09 -3.03 -17.40
CA LEU A 132 8.04 -4.13 -17.54
C LEU A 132 7.29 -5.47 -17.33
N PRO A 133 7.15 -6.32 -18.36
CA PRO A 133 6.57 -7.65 -18.19
C PRO A 133 7.48 -8.50 -17.30
N THR A 134 6.88 -9.30 -16.43
CA THR A 134 7.62 -10.18 -15.52
C THR A 134 6.90 -11.52 -15.40
N ARG A 135 7.67 -12.59 -15.14
CA ARG A 135 7.09 -13.91 -14.92
C ARG A 135 6.35 -13.93 -13.60
N GLU A 136 5.25 -14.67 -13.56
CA GLU A 136 4.47 -14.85 -12.34
C GLU A 136 4.99 -16.02 -11.50
N PHE A 137 4.99 -15.84 -10.18
CA PHE A 137 5.37 -16.86 -9.22
C PHE A 137 4.24 -17.10 -8.21
N ARG A 138 4.10 -18.36 -7.79
CA ARG A 138 3.13 -18.75 -6.77
C ARG A 138 3.69 -18.52 -5.38
N LEU A 139 2.91 -17.85 -4.53
CA LEU A 139 3.16 -17.77 -3.10
C LEU A 139 2.38 -18.90 -2.40
N GLY A 140 3.10 -19.74 -1.64
CA GLY A 140 2.49 -20.78 -0.82
C GLY A 140 1.81 -20.21 0.43
N PRO A 141 0.80 -20.91 0.99
CA PRO A 141 -0.02 -20.40 2.10
C PRO A 141 0.80 -20.08 3.36
N LYS A 142 1.79 -20.91 3.69
CA LYS A 142 2.69 -20.66 4.84
C LYS A 142 3.39 -19.30 4.71
N ARG A 143 4.01 -19.01 3.56
CA ARG A 143 4.72 -17.75 3.34
C ARG A 143 3.77 -16.56 3.25
N PHE A 144 2.57 -16.77 2.70
CA PHE A 144 1.50 -15.77 2.70
C PHE A 144 1.15 -15.34 4.13
N PHE A 145 0.75 -16.26 5.00
CA PHE A 145 0.36 -15.92 6.37
C PHE A 145 1.53 -15.41 7.20
N MET A 146 2.74 -15.94 6.98
CA MET A 146 3.95 -15.43 7.64
C MET A 146 4.19 -13.94 7.32
N LEU A 147 4.10 -13.55 6.04
CA LEU A 147 4.26 -12.15 5.62
C LEU A 147 3.11 -11.26 6.14
N PHE A 148 1.89 -11.78 6.16
CA PHE A 148 0.72 -11.07 6.70
C PHE A 148 0.85 -10.81 8.21
N VAL A 149 1.23 -11.83 9.00
CA VAL A 149 1.43 -11.68 10.45
C VAL A 149 2.62 -10.78 10.75
N MET A 150 3.69 -10.85 9.95
CA MET A 150 4.88 -10.01 10.09
C MET A 150 4.60 -8.50 9.94
N ILE A 151 3.57 -8.10 9.17
CA ILE A 151 3.25 -6.68 8.97
C ILE A 151 2.39 -6.07 10.08
N LEU A 152 1.63 -6.89 10.82
CA LEU A 152 0.73 -6.43 11.87
C LEU A 152 1.40 -5.52 12.93
N PRO A 153 2.53 -5.89 13.57
CA PRO A 153 3.15 -5.02 14.57
C PRO A 153 3.53 -3.64 14.02
N LEU A 154 4.04 -3.57 12.78
CA LEU A 154 4.41 -2.30 12.16
C LEU A 154 3.18 -1.42 11.92
N VAL A 155 2.06 -2.02 11.50
CA VAL A 155 0.81 -1.30 11.26
C VAL A 155 0.23 -0.76 12.56
N TYR A 156 0.20 -1.56 13.64
CA TYR A 156 -0.29 -1.10 14.94
C TYR A 156 0.58 0.01 15.53
N VAL A 157 1.91 -0.11 15.45
CA VAL A 157 2.83 0.98 15.85
C VAL A 157 2.59 2.23 15.01
N ALA A 158 2.49 2.10 13.69
CA ALA A 158 2.23 3.23 12.80
C ALA A 158 0.87 3.90 13.07
N ASN A 159 -0.16 3.12 13.42
CA ASN A 159 -1.47 3.65 13.81
C ASN A 159 -1.39 4.44 15.12
N ILE A 160 -0.71 3.92 16.15
CA ILE A 160 -0.49 4.65 17.42
C ILE A 160 0.24 5.97 17.16
N VAL A 161 1.31 5.95 16.36
CA VAL A 161 2.05 7.16 15.99
C VAL A 161 1.15 8.15 15.25
N SER A 162 0.29 7.67 14.34
CA SER A 162 -0.65 8.52 13.59
C SER A 162 -1.66 9.20 14.50
N VAL A 163 -2.22 8.46 15.48
CA VAL A 163 -3.16 9.01 16.47
C VAL A 163 -2.50 10.06 17.35
N ILE A 164 -1.30 9.79 17.86
CA ILE A 164 -0.53 10.75 18.67
C ILE A 164 -0.23 12.01 17.84
N LEU A 165 0.22 11.85 16.60
CA LEU A 165 0.54 12.96 15.72
C LEU A 165 -0.71 13.81 15.41
N ALA A 166 -1.85 13.18 15.11
CA ALA A 166 -3.10 13.89 14.88
C ALA A 166 -3.59 14.62 16.14
N MET A 167 -3.43 14.02 17.32
CA MET A 167 -3.76 14.65 18.60
C MET A 167 -2.87 15.88 18.85
N LEU A 168 -1.56 15.77 18.66
CA LEU A 168 -0.62 16.87 18.85
C LEU A 168 -0.86 18.02 17.87
N LEU A 169 -1.06 17.71 16.59
CA LEU A 169 -1.26 18.72 15.55
C LEU A 169 -2.63 19.41 15.62
N SER A 170 -3.64 18.75 16.20
CA SER A 170 -5.00 19.30 16.36
C SER A 170 -5.29 19.91 17.74
N GLY A 171 -4.35 19.80 18.69
CA GLY A 171 -4.61 20.11 20.09
C GLY A 171 -5.73 19.24 20.69
N GLY A 172 -5.89 18.01 20.20
CA GLY A 172 -6.90 17.06 20.66
C GLY A 172 -8.32 17.28 20.13
N ARG A 173 -8.52 18.19 19.16
CA ARG A 173 -9.85 18.54 18.63
C ARG A 173 -10.28 17.73 17.41
N ALA A 174 -9.32 17.14 16.69
CA ALA A 174 -9.62 16.42 15.46
C ALA A 174 -10.35 15.11 15.75
N ASN A 175 -11.46 14.89 15.03
CA ASN A 175 -12.16 13.62 14.99
C ASN A 175 -11.61 12.70 13.90
N ASN A 176 -11.73 11.38 14.14
CA ASN A 176 -11.38 10.36 13.15
C ASN A 176 -12.63 9.93 12.36
N ASN A 177 -12.97 10.69 11.32
CA ASN A 177 -14.16 10.43 10.48
C ASN A 177 -14.19 9.01 9.89
N LEU A 178 -13.03 8.34 9.72
CA LEU A 178 -13.01 6.94 9.30
C LEU A 178 -13.59 6.02 10.37
N ALA A 179 -13.29 6.27 11.65
CA ALA A 179 -13.80 5.46 12.75
C ALA A 179 -15.33 5.52 12.80
N ASP A 180 -15.93 6.69 12.53
CA ASP A 180 -17.37 6.86 12.50
C ASP A 180 -18.03 6.02 11.40
N VAL A 181 -17.49 6.06 10.18
CA VAL A 181 -17.98 5.26 9.04
C VAL A 181 -17.81 3.76 9.32
N VAL A 182 -16.67 3.35 9.87
CA VAL A 182 -16.33 1.95 10.12
C VAL A 182 -17.06 1.37 11.34
N SER A 183 -17.47 2.21 12.29
CA SER A 183 -18.20 1.77 13.49
C SER A 183 -19.56 1.14 13.18
N GLN A 184 -20.14 1.45 12.02
CA GLN A 184 -21.40 0.89 11.57
C GLN A 184 -21.14 -0.33 10.69
N ILE A 185 -21.65 -1.50 11.07
CA ILE A 185 -21.53 -2.69 10.24
C ILE A 185 -22.69 -2.71 9.26
N ASP A 186 -22.38 -2.31 8.03
CA ASP A 186 -23.32 -2.23 6.92
C ASP A 186 -22.79 -3.05 5.73
N ILE A 187 -23.69 -3.61 4.93
CA ILE A 187 -23.35 -4.33 3.69
C ILE A 187 -22.53 -3.46 2.75
N TRP A 188 -22.79 -2.15 2.73
CA TRP A 188 -22.05 -1.20 1.89
C TRP A 188 -20.59 -1.07 2.33
N ASN A 189 -20.30 -1.10 3.63
CA ASN A 189 -18.93 -1.10 4.16
C ASN A 189 -18.18 -2.37 3.73
N VAL A 190 -18.84 -3.53 3.79
CA VAL A 190 -18.22 -4.79 3.35
C VAL A 190 -17.91 -4.75 1.85
N VAL A 191 -18.86 -4.33 1.03
CA VAL A 191 -18.68 -4.30 -0.43
C VAL A 191 -17.60 -3.29 -0.82
N PHE A 192 -17.71 -2.03 -0.38
CA PHE A 192 -16.84 -0.97 -0.87
C PHE A 192 -15.49 -0.89 -0.16
N LEU A 193 -15.48 -0.92 1.18
CA LEU A 193 -14.26 -0.74 1.96
C LEU A 193 -13.45 -2.05 2.09
N VAL A 194 -14.12 -3.19 2.25
CA VAL A 194 -13.42 -4.47 2.47
C VAL A 194 -13.03 -5.17 1.17
N ILE A 195 -13.83 -5.03 0.10
CA ILE A 195 -13.63 -5.79 -1.15
C ILE A 195 -13.18 -4.87 -2.30
N CYS A 196 -14.01 -3.90 -2.69
CA CYS A 196 -13.73 -3.08 -3.87
C CYS A 196 -12.48 -2.23 -3.70
N ALA A 197 -12.34 -1.52 -2.58
CA ALA A 197 -11.17 -0.67 -2.31
C ALA A 197 -9.85 -1.44 -2.47
N PRO A 198 -9.61 -2.59 -1.79
CA PRO A 198 -8.42 -3.39 -2.02
C PRO A 198 -8.18 -3.80 -3.47
N ILE A 199 -9.21 -4.17 -4.23
CA ILE A 199 -9.06 -4.59 -5.63
C ILE A 199 -8.55 -3.43 -6.49
N PHE A 200 -9.21 -2.28 -6.41
CA PHE A 200 -8.88 -1.10 -7.22
C PHE A 200 -7.56 -0.46 -6.79
N GLU A 201 -7.32 -0.34 -5.49
CA GLU A 201 -6.10 0.22 -4.95
C GLU A 201 -4.88 -0.65 -5.28
N GLU A 202 -4.96 -1.96 -5.08
CA GLU A 202 -3.83 -2.83 -5.45
C GLU A 202 -3.60 -2.83 -6.97
N TRP A 203 -4.67 -2.80 -7.77
CA TRP A 203 -4.54 -2.62 -9.22
C TRP A 203 -3.79 -1.32 -9.57
N MET A 204 -4.15 -0.19 -8.95
CA MET A 204 -3.49 1.08 -9.21
C MET A 204 -2.03 1.06 -8.71
N PHE A 205 -1.83 0.86 -7.41
CA PHE A 205 -0.54 1.08 -6.76
C PHE A 205 0.45 -0.06 -7.00
N ARG A 206 0.00 -1.31 -7.19
CA ARG A 206 0.91 -2.42 -7.51
C ARG A 206 0.98 -2.70 -8.99
N LYS A 207 -0.16 -3.02 -9.62
CA LYS A 207 -0.15 -3.40 -11.02
C LYS A 207 0.23 -2.24 -11.92
N GLN A 208 -0.29 -1.02 -11.71
CA GLN A 208 0.04 0.10 -12.59
C GLN A 208 1.36 0.78 -12.24
N LEU A 209 1.59 1.13 -10.97
CA LEU A 209 2.80 1.85 -10.55
C LEU A 209 4.05 0.95 -10.53
N ILE A 210 4.05 -0.15 -9.75
CA ILE A 210 5.25 -0.98 -9.59
C ILE A 210 5.67 -1.61 -10.93
N SER A 211 4.74 -2.10 -11.75
CA SER A 211 5.14 -2.68 -13.05
C SER A 211 5.83 -1.69 -13.98
N ARG A 212 5.58 -0.38 -13.86
CA ARG A 212 6.25 0.66 -14.67
C ARG A 212 7.58 1.09 -14.08
N LEU A 213 7.67 1.16 -12.76
CA LEU A 213 8.81 1.73 -12.06
C LEU A 213 9.86 0.70 -11.63
N ARG A 214 9.50 -0.60 -11.53
CA ARG A 214 10.43 -1.65 -11.07
C ARG A 214 11.66 -1.81 -11.95
N ARG A 215 11.63 -1.36 -13.21
CA ARG A 215 12.80 -1.31 -14.10
C ARG A 215 13.94 -0.45 -13.52
N TYR A 216 13.60 0.54 -12.69
CA TYR A 216 14.53 1.49 -12.07
C TYR A 216 15.03 1.06 -10.68
N GLY A 217 14.61 -0.12 -10.22
CA GLY A 217 14.96 -0.70 -8.93
C GLY A 217 13.74 -1.14 -8.15
N GLU A 218 13.73 -2.38 -7.66
CA GLU A 218 12.59 -2.95 -6.92
C GLU A 218 12.30 -2.17 -5.64
N LYS A 219 13.34 -1.83 -4.86
CA LYS A 219 13.19 -1.07 -3.62
C LYS A 219 12.63 0.33 -3.88
N THR A 220 13.12 1.01 -4.92
CA THR A 220 12.63 2.34 -5.31
C THR A 220 11.17 2.27 -5.71
N ALA A 221 10.77 1.28 -6.51
CA ALA A 221 9.38 1.10 -6.93
C ALA A 221 8.44 0.77 -5.75
N ILE A 222 8.88 -0.08 -4.81
CA ILE A 222 8.10 -0.40 -3.60
C ILE A 222 7.94 0.84 -2.72
N LEU A 223 9.03 1.56 -2.40
CA LEU A 223 8.99 2.76 -1.59
C LEU A 223 8.11 3.84 -2.21
N PHE A 224 8.25 4.06 -3.52
CA PHE A 224 7.43 5.01 -4.27
C PHE A 224 5.95 4.63 -4.23
N SER A 225 5.63 3.37 -4.51
CA SER A 225 4.26 2.85 -4.49
C SER A 225 3.63 2.95 -3.10
N ALA A 226 4.38 2.64 -2.04
CA ALA A 226 3.93 2.75 -0.66
C ALA A 226 3.71 4.21 -0.24
N LEU A 227 4.61 5.13 -0.62
CA LEU A 227 4.46 6.55 -0.35
C LEU A 227 3.25 7.14 -1.09
N ALA A 228 3.10 6.80 -2.37
CA ALA A 228 1.95 7.23 -3.16
C ALA A 228 0.63 6.73 -2.56
N PHE A 229 0.60 5.47 -2.13
CA PHE A 229 -0.55 4.88 -1.47
C PHE A 229 -0.89 5.59 -0.15
N ALA A 230 0.12 5.88 0.69
CA ALA A 230 -0.07 6.61 1.94
C ALA A 230 -0.63 8.02 1.73
N LEU A 231 -0.04 8.78 0.82
CA LEU A 231 -0.43 10.15 0.51
C LEU A 231 -1.83 10.23 -0.13
N PHE A 232 -2.18 9.23 -0.94
CA PHE A 232 -3.50 9.11 -1.57
C PHE A 232 -4.66 9.04 -0.56
N HIS A 233 -4.43 8.57 0.67
CA HIS A 233 -5.49 8.50 1.69
C HIS A 233 -5.89 9.88 2.23
N MET A 234 -5.03 10.90 2.09
CA MET A 234 -5.29 12.30 2.51
C MET A 234 -5.84 12.43 3.93
N ASN A 235 -5.46 11.49 4.80
CA ASN A 235 -5.95 11.34 6.16
C ASN A 235 -4.77 10.95 7.06
N LEU A 236 -4.49 11.80 8.04
CA LEU A 236 -3.35 11.64 8.93
C LEU A 236 -3.44 10.36 9.78
N TYR A 237 -4.64 9.96 10.20
CA TYR A 237 -4.86 8.72 10.96
C TYR A 237 -4.52 7.47 10.14
N GLN A 238 -4.53 7.58 8.81
CA GLN A 238 -4.33 6.46 7.89
C GLN A 238 -2.95 6.40 7.26
N ALA A 239 -2.35 7.56 7.00
CA ALA A 239 -1.16 7.69 6.17
C ALA A 239 -0.01 6.75 6.58
N LEU A 240 0.34 6.67 7.87
CA LEU A 240 1.52 5.89 8.29
C LEU A 240 1.28 4.38 8.23
N TYR A 241 0.11 3.89 8.64
CA TYR A 241 -0.16 2.45 8.53
C TYR A 241 -0.38 2.04 7.07
N ALA A 242 -0.99 2.89 6.25
CA ALA A 242 -1.13 2.67 4.81
C ALA A 242 0.24 2.57 4.14
N PHE A 243 1.21 3.41 4.55
CA PHE A 243 2.59 3.29 4.09
C PHE A 243 3.18 1.91 4.43
N MET A 244 3.03 1.45 5.68
CA MET A 244 3.54 0.13 6.11
C MET A 244 2.92 -1.02 5.31
N LEU A 245 1.60 -1.03 5.15
CA LEU A 245 0.90 -1.99 4.29
C LEU A 245 1.41 -1.92 2.85
N GLY A 246 1.60 -0.71 2.33
CA GLY A 246 2.13 -0.46 1.00
C GLY A 246 3.50 -1.07 0.75
N LEU A 247 4.39 -1.04 1.75
CA LEU A 247 5.70 -1.70 1.68
C LEU A 247 5.55 -3.22 1.56
N MET A 248 4.72 -3.82 2.42
CA MET A 248 4.51 -5.28 2.42
C MET A 248 3.85 -5.76 1.13
N PHE A 249 2.77 -5.11 0.71
CA PHE A 249 2.03 -5.46 -0.49
C PHE A 249 2.86 -5.22 -1.75
N GLY A 250 3.66 -4.15 -1.76
CA GLY A 250 4.64 -3.90 -2.80
C GLY A 250 5.68 -5.02 -2.90
N TYR A 251 6.24 -5.45 -1.77
CA TYR A 251 7.16 -6.59 -1.73
C TYR A 251 6.52 -7.89 -2.22
N VAL A 252 5.31 -8.22 -1.74
CA VAL A 252 4.58 -9.43 -2.18
C VAL A 252 4.34 -9.38 -3.69
N TYR A 253 3.97 -8.22 -4.23
CA TYR A 253 3.74 -8.06 -5.65
C TYR A 253 5.03 -8.15 -6.49
N THR A 254 6.15 -7.53 -6.07
CA THR A 254 7.42 -7.68 -6.82
C THR A 254 7.91 -9.12 -6.86
N ARG A 255 7.63 -9.89 -5.79
CA ARG A 255 8.02 -11.30 -5.70
C ARG A 255 7.15 -12.26 -6.48
N THR A 256 5.88 -11.94 -6.68
CA THR A 256 4.91 -12.88 -7.27
C THR A 256 4.44 -12.44 -8.64
N SER A 257 4.49 -11.14 -8.94
CA SER A 257 3.81 -10.49 -10.07
C SER A 257 2.32 -10.86 -10.20
N ARG A 258 1.71 -11.33 -9.10
CA ARG A 258 0.32 -11.79 -9.02
C ARG A 258 -0.46 -10.95 -8.03
N LEU A 259 -1.38 -10.16 -8.57
CA LEU A 259 -2.14 -9.18 -7.79
C LEU A 259 -3.01 -9.81 -6.69
N ARG A 260 -3.53 -11.03 -6.93
CA ARG A 260 -4.42 -11.73 -6.00
C ARG A 260 -3.85 -11.89 -4.59
N TYR A 261 -2.53 -11.99 -4.42
CA TYR A 261 -1.94 -12.18 -3.11
C TYR A 261 -1.97 -10.90 -2.29
N SER A 262 -1.61 -9.76 -2.89
CA SER A 262 -1.66 -8.48 -2.19
C SER A 262 -3.11 -8.03 -1.97
N VAL A 263 -4.00 -8.25 -2.96
CA VAL A 263 -5.46 -8.05 -2.79
C VAL A 263 -6.00 -8.88 -1.63
N ALA A 264 -5.69 -10.19 -1.57
CA ALA A 264 -6.19 -11.03 -0.48
C ALA A 264 -5.67 -10.58 0.90
N MET A 265 -4.39 -10.20 1.03
CA MET A 265 -3.86 -9.65 2.28
C MET A 265 -4.55 -8.34 2.67
N HIS A 266 -4.82 -7.48 1.69
CA HIS A 266 -5.47 -6.20 1.91
C HIS A 266 -6.95 -6.39 2.31
N VAL A 267 -7.68 -7.28 1.65
CA VAL A 267 -9.05 -7.67 2.04
C VAL A 267 -9.05 -8.25 3.46
N LEU A 268 -8.10 -9.13 3.82
CA LEU A 268 -8.00 -9.67 5.18
C LEU A 268 -7.76 -8.58 6.23
N PHE A 269 -6.88 -7.61 5.92
CA PHE A 269 -6.62 -6.49 6.80
C PHE A 269 -7.87 -5.62 6.99
N ASN A 270 -8.53 -5.24 5.89
CA ASN A 270 -9.74 -4.43 5.92
C ASN A 270 -10.92 -5.18 6.53
N PHE A 271 -11.01 -6.50 6.37
CA PHE A 271 -12.06 -7.30 7.02
C PHE A 271 -11.91 -7.29 8.54
N ASN A 272 -10.68 -7.41 9.06
CA ASN A 272 -10.45 -7.26 10.48
C ASN A 272 -10.82 -5.86 10.98
N GLY A 273 -10.30 -4.80 10.34
CA GLY A 273 -10.54 -3.42 10.78
C GLY A 273 -11.95 -2.88 10.51
N GLY A 274 -12.61 -3.38 9.46
CA GLY A 274 -13.90 -2.90 8.96
C GLY A 274 -15.10 -3.75 9.35
N VAL A 275 -14.90 -4.98 9.84
CA VAL A 275 -15.99 -5.90 10.21
C VAL A 275 -15.74 -6.50 11.58
N ILE A 276 -14.64 -7.23 11.78
CA ILE A 276 -14.41 -7.97 13.02
C ILE A 276 -14.24 -7.03 14.22
N ALA A 277 -13.34 -6.04 14.12
CA ALA A 277 -13.07 -5.12 15.21
C ALA A 277 -14.30 -4.26 15.56
N PRO A 278 -15.03 -3.65 14.59
CA PRO A 278 -16.29 -2.96 14.88
C PRO A 278 -17.34 -3.88 15.48
N TRP A 279 -17.42 -5.14 15.04
CA TRP A 279 -18.39 -6.11 15.58
C TRP A 279 -18.10 -6.50 17.02
N VAL A 280 -16.82 -6.63 17.37
CA VAL A 280 -16.41 -6.84 18.76
C VAL A 280 -16.72 -5.58 19.59
N ALA A 281 -16.39 -4.39 19.06
CA ALA A 281 -16.65 -3.13 19.74
C ALA A 281 -18.15 -2.88 19.96
N SER A 282 -19.01 -3.24 18.99
CA SER A 282 -20.47 -3.06 19.09
C SER A 282 -21.11 -3.97 20.15
N ARG A 283 -20.39 -4.97 20.67
CA ARG A 283 -20.85 -5.75 21.84
C ARG A 283 -20.68 -4.99 23.15
N MET A 284 -19.76 -4.03 23.20
CA MET A 284 -19.52 -3.17 24.36
C MET A 284 -20.44 -1.93 24.32
N ASP A 285 -21.76 -2.15 24.27
CA ASP A 285 -22.71 -1.05 24.25
C ASP A 285 -22.90 -0.43 25.65
N ALA A 286 -23.46 0.78 25.68
CA ALA A 286 -23.72 1.51 26.93
C ALA A 286 -24.59 0.71 27.91
N LYS A 287 -25.48 -0.15 27.38
CA LYS A 287 -26.29 -1.07 28.19
C LYS A 287 -25.44 -2.11 28.88
N THR A 288 -24.53 -2.77 28.16
CA THR A 288 -23.58 -3.74 28.74
C THR A 288 -22.67 -3.08 29.75
N LEU A 289 -22.20 -1.85 29.49
CA LEU A 289 -21.39 -1.09 30.44
C LEU A 289 -22.19 -0.69 31.69
N SER A 290 -23.46 -0.29 31.54
CA SER A 290 -24.33 0.00 32.69
C SER A 290 -24.63 -1.26 33.50
N MET A 291 -24.76 -2.41 32.84
CA MET A 291 -24.94 -3.71 33.48
C MET A 291 -23.69 -4.17 34.22
N MET A 292 -22.49 -3.85 33.73
CA MET A 292 -21.22 -4.07 34.43
C MET A 292 -21.13 -3.24 35.72
N SER A 293 -21.74 -2.05 35.73
CA SER A 293 -21.75 -1.16 36.89
C SER A 293 -22.88 -1.44 37.88
N SER A 294 -23.93 -2.17 37.47
CA SER A 294 -25.07 -2.52 38.33
C SER A 294 -24.88 -3.91 38.96
N ASN A 295 -24.95 -4.02 40.28
CA ASN A 295 -24.89 -5.29 41.03
C ASN A 295 -26.19 -6.13 40.92
N GLY A 296 -26.81 -6.19 39.74
CA GLY A 296 -28.07 -6.90 39.50
C GLY A 296 -27.87 -8.40 39.30
N ALA A 297 -28.59 -9.22 40.08
CA ALA A 297 -28.62 -10.68 39.93
C ALA A 297 -29.29 -11.06 38.58
N GLY A 298 -28.47 -11.38 37.58
CA GLY A 298 -28.89 -11.71 36.21
C GLY A 298 -28.06 -11.01 35.13
N ALA A 299 -27.43 -9.88 35.45
CA ALA A 299 -26.51 -9.17 34.56
C ALA A 299 -25.19 -9.93 34.33
N GLY A 300 -24.79 -10.78 35.29
CA GLY A 300 -23.46 -11.42 35.30
C GLY A 300 -23.15 -12.31 34.10
N ALA A 301 -24.08 -13.13 33.62
CA ALA A 301 -23.80 -14.10 32.55
C ALA A 301 -23.67 -13.45 31.16
N GLN A 302 -24.56 -12.48 30.84
CA GLN A 302 -24.49 -11.76 29.56
C GLN A 302 -23.26 -10.83 29.52
N VAL A 303 -22.99 -10.11 30.61
CA VAL A 303 -21.78 -9.30 30.75
C VAL A 303 -20.53 -10.16 30.64
N ALA A 304 -20.47 -11.31 31.32
CA ALA A 304 -19.33 -12.23 31.22
C ALA A 304 -19.11 -12.75 29.79
N GLY A 305 -20.19 -13.05 29.05
CA GLY A 305 -20.09 -13.46 27.64
C GLY A 305 -19.49 -12.38 26.74
N VAL A 306 -19.92 -11.12 26.89
CA VAL A 306 -19.35 -10.00 26.11
C VAL A 306 -17.89 -9.77 26.47
N VAL A 307 -17.56 -9.73 27.77
CA VAL A 307 -16.18 -9.57 28.24
C VAL A 307 -15.29 -10.67 27.68
N LEU A 308 -15.77 -11.91 27.67
CA LEU A 308 -15.04 -13.04 27.11
C LEU A 308 -14.75 -12.85 25.61
N ILE A 309 -15.73 -12.42 24.81
CA ILE A 309 -15.53 -12.18 23.37
C ILE A 309 -14.45 -11.10 23.14
N VAL A 310 -14.55 -9.98 23.85
CA VAL A 310 -13.58 -8.87 23.75
C VAL A 310 -12.19 -9.31 24.19
N MET A 311 -12.11 -10.05 25.29
CA MET A 311 -10.85 -10.59 25.82
C MET A 311 -10.22 -11.58 24.85
N LEU A 312 -10.99 -12.52 24.29
CA LEU A 312 -10.50 -13.50 23.32
C LEU A 312 -10.00 -12.82 22.04
N TYR A 313 -10.73 -11.83 21.53
CA TYR A 313 -10.27 -11.03 20.40
C TYR A 313 -8.97 -10.29 20.72
N GLY A 314 -8.90 -9.60 21.87
CA GLY A 314 -7.72 -8.88 22.31
C GLY A 314 -6.50 -9.79 22.50
N LEU A 315 -6.66 -10.95 23.13
CA LEU A 315 -5.61 -11.94 23.31
C LEU A 315 -5.15 -12.54 21.97
N CYS A 316 -6.07 -12.80 21.05
CA CYS A 316 -5.75 -13.27 19.71
C CYS A 316 -4.91 -12.23 18.96
N MET A 317 -5.34 -10.97 18.96
CA MET A 317 -4.61 -9.87 18.31
C MET A 317 -3.24 -9.65 18.95
N LEU A 318 -3.15 -9.70 20.29
CA LEU A 318 -1.88 -9.61 21.01
C LEU A 318 -0.95 -10.75 20.62
N GLY A 319 -1.46 -11.99 20.57
CA GLY A 319 -0.70 -13.16 20.13
C GLY A 319 -0.18 -13.03 18.70
N LEU A 320 -1.02 -12.52 17.78
CA LEU A 320 -0.62 -12.25 16.39
C LEU A 320 0.43 -11.14 16.29
N ILE A 321 0.32 -10.08 17.09
CA ILE A 321 1.31 -8.99 17.14
C ILE A 321 2.65 -9.53 17.66
N ILE A 322 2.65 -10.29 18.75
CA ILE A 322 3.87 -10.91 19.32
C ILE A 322 4.51 -11.86 18.30
N ALA A 323 3.71 -12.75 17.68
CA ALA A 323 4.18 -13.61 16.61
C ALA A 323 4.76 -12.81 15.44
N GLY A 324 4.12 -11.71 15.07
CA GLY A 324 4.58 -10.77 14.05
C GLY A 324 5.94 -10.17 14.38
N VAL A 325 6.16 -9.72 15.62
CA VAL A 325 7.46 -9.19 16.07
C VAL A 325 8.54 -10.26 15.97
N ILE A 326 8.26 -11.48 16.45
CA ILE A 326 9.20 -12.60 16.37
C ILE A 326 9.56 -12.91 14.91
N LEU A 327 8.56 -13.00 14.03
CA LEU A 327 8.76 -13.23 12.61
C LEU A 327 9.54 -12.10 11.94
N LEU A 328 9.29 -10.85 12.31
CA LEU A 328 10.01 -9.70 11.76
C LEU A 328 11.49 -9.76 12.12
N VAL A 329 11.83 -10.02 13.39
CA VAL A 329 13.22 -10.15 13.83
C VAL A 329 13.93 -11.33 13.14
N ARG A 330 13.22 -12.45 12.99
CA ARG A 330 13.81 -13.68 12.44
C ARG A 330 13.92 -13.68 10.91
N GLU A 331 12.87 -13.26 10.22
CA GLU A 331 12.67 -13.49 8.79
C GLU A 331 12.88 -12.24 7.93
N ALA A 332 12.90 -11.02 8.49
CA ALA A 332 13.11 -9.81 7.70
C ALA A 332 14.47 -9.79 6.96
N LYS A 333 15.50 -10.43 7.55
CA LYS A 333 16.81 -10.60 6.91
C LYS A 333 16.80 -11.54 5.69
N HIS A 334 15.75 -12.35 5.54
CA HIS A 334 15.54 -13.25 4.41
C HIS A 334 14.70 -12.62 3.29
N LEU A 335 14.38 -11.32 3.39
CA LEU A 335 13.70 -10.59 2.32
C LEU A 335 14.68 -10.30 1.18
N GLU A 336 14.43 -10.95 0.04
CA GLU A 336 15.23 -10.81 -1.17
C GLU A 336 14.71 -9.71 -2.10
N PHE A 337 15.65 -8.93 -2.66
CA PHE A 337 15.39 -7.94 -3.70
C PHE A 337 16.34 -8.19 -4.87
N TYR A 338 15.83 -8.15 -6.10
CA TYR A 338 16.64 -8.35 -7.29
C TYR A 338 17.04 -7.03 -7.92
N THR A 339 18.21 -7.03 -8.56
CA THR A 339 18.70 -5.89 -9.34
C THR A 339 17.83 -5.73 -10.57
N ALA A 340 17.35 -4.50 -10.81
CA ALA A 340 16.53 -4.19 -11.96
C ALA A 340 17.38 -3.97 -13.23
N PRO A 341 16.80 -4.17 -14.43
CA PRO A 341 17.55 -4.01 -15.69
C PRO A 341 18.06 -2.58 -15.94
N GLU A 342 17.35 -1.57 -15.42
CA GLU A 342 17.72 -0.15 -15.51
C GLU A 342 17.91 0.44 -14.10
N GLU A 343 18.52 -0.32 -13.18
CA GLU A 343 18.67 0.06 -11.77
C GLU A 343 19.29 1.47 -11.62
N LEU A 344 18.59 2.35 -10.90
CA LEU A 344 19.10 3.69 -10.62
C LEU A 344 20.39 3.65 -9.77
N PRO A 345 21.45 4.37 -10.19
CA PRO A 345 22.67 4.48 -9.42
C PRO A 345 22.42 4.98 -8.00
N ARG A 346 23.24 4.52 -7.05
CA ARG A 346 23.19 5.01 -5.67
C ARG A 346 23.39 6.54 -5.67
N GLY A 347 22.66 7.24 -4.80
CA GLY A 347 22.65 8.72 -4.73
C GLY A 347 21.65 9.40 -5.66
N THR A 348 21.34 8.84 -6.84
CA THR A 348 20.40 9.49 -7.79
C THR A 348 18.93 9.12 -7.56
N ARG A 349 18.67 8.06 -6.80
CA ARG A 349 17.34 7.43 -6.63
C ARG A 349 16.27 8.41 -6.16
N VAL A 350 16.51 9.08 -5.03
CA VAL A 350 15.54 9.98 -4.39
C VAL A 350 15.29 11.20 -5.27
N GLY A 351 16.34 11.85 -5.76
CA GLY A 351 16.22 13.01 -6.64
C GLY A 351 15.49 12.70 -7.95
N THR A 352 15.66 11.49 -8.49
CA THR A 352 14.96 11.05 -9.70
C THR A 352 13.51 10.71 -9.41
N ALA A 353 13.25 9.92 -8.36
CA ALA A 353 11.93 9.43 -8.03
C ALA A 353 11.00 10.51 -7.47
N LEU A 354 11.52 11.43 -6.64
CA LEU A 354 10.72 12.42 -5.92
C LEU A 354 11.02 13.88 -6.36
N GLY A 355 12.24 14.18 -6.78
CA GLY A 355 12.69 15.54 -7.14
C GLY A 355 12.27 16.02 -8.54
N ASN A 356 11.14 15.51 -9.06
CA ASN A 356 10.59 15.85 -10.36
C ASN A 356 9.24 16.57 -10.20
N SER A 357 8.86 17.37 -11.20
CA SER A 357 7.73 18.30 -11.06
C SER A 357 6.41 17.62 -10.73
N GLY A 358 6.08 16.51 -11.40
CA GLY A 358 4.83 15.79 -11.14
C GLY A 358 4.77 15.20 -9.74
N MET A 359 5.88 14.71 -9.21
CA MET A 359 5.92 14.15 -7.85
C MET A 359 5.92 15.21 -6.77
N VAL A 360 6.64 16.31 -6.98
CA VAL A 360 6.59 17.46 -6.07
C VAL A 360 5.16 18.01 -6.01
N ALA A 361 4.50 18.17 -7.16
CA ALA A 361 3.09 18.61 -7.22
C ALA A 361 2.17 17.64 -6.48
N PHE A 362 2.33 16.32 -6.69
CA PHE A 362 1.52 15.30 -6.03
C PHE A 362 1.68 15.32 -4.51
N ILE A 363 2.92 15.41 -4.02
CA ILE A 363 3.21 15.50 -2.59
C ILE A 363 2.61 16.76 -1.99
N ILE A 364 2.82 17.93 -2.61
CA ILE A 364 2.26 19.20 -2.13
C ILE A 364 0.74 19.13 -2.06
N LEU A 365 0.09 18.67 -3.13
CA LEU A 365 -1.36 18.53 -3.21
C LEU A 365 -1.91 17.64 -2.08
N THR A 366 -1.38 16.43 -1.95
CA THR A 366 -1.87 15.45 -0.97
C THR A 366 -1.57 15.82 0.48
N VAL A 367 -0.42 16.45 0.75
CA VAL A 367 -0.10 16.98 2.08
C VAL A 367 -1.02 18.16 2.43
N ALA A 368 -1.27 19.07 1.48
CA ALA A 368 -2.20 20.17 1.69
C ALA A 368 -3.63 19.68 1.95
N LEU A 369 -4.10 18.68 1.19
CA LEU A 369 -5.39 18.05 1.41
C LEU A 369 -5.44 17.29 2.74
N THR A 370 -4.36 16.61 3.15
CA THR A 370 -4.29 15.98 4.48
C THR A 370 -4.40 17.00 5.60
N ALA A 371 -3.71 18.14 5.48
CA ALA A 371 -3.79 19.23 6.45
C ALA A 371 -5.21 19.83 6.47
N LEU A 372 -5.83 20.03 5.31
CA LEU A 372 -7.20 20.50 5.19
C LEU A 372 -8.18 19.52 5.86
N THR A 373 -8.08 18.22 5.57
CA THR A 373 -8.90 17.17 6.20
C THR A 373 -8.76 17.21 7.72
N LEU A 374 -7.53 17.35 8.22
CA LEU A 374 -7.28 17.45 9.66
C LEU A 374 -7.91 18.71 10.27
N ILE A 375 -7.82 19.87 9.60
CA ILE A 375 -8.43 21.13 10.08
C ILE A 375 -9.95 21.05 10.09
N VAL A 376 -10.53 20.52 9.00
CA VAL A 376 -11.99 20.35 8.88
C VAL A 376 -12.53 19.41 9.95
N SER A 377 -11.77 18.38 10.35
CA SER A 377 -12.22 17.46 11.41
C SER A 377 -12.12 18.01 12.84
N MET A 378 -11.60 19.24 13.03
CA MET A 378 -11.59 19.93 14.32
C MET A 378 -12.84 20.77 14.58
N VAL A 379 -13.68 20.96 13.55
CA VAL A 379 -14.93 21.73 13.58
C VAL A 379 -16.08 20.75 13.51
#